data_AF-A0A971BPJ0-F1
#
_entry.id   AF-A0A971BPJ0-F1
#
_cell.length_a   1.000
_cell.length_b   1.000
_cell.length_c   1.000
_cell.angle_alpha   90.00
_cell.angle_beta   90.00
_cell.angle_gamma   90.00
#
_symmetry.space_group_name_H-M   'P 1'
#
loop_
_entity.id
_entity.type
_entity.pdbx_description
1 polymer ?
#
loop_
_entity_poly.entity_id
_entity_poly.type
_entity_poly.pdbx_seq_one_letter_code
_entity_poly.pdbx_strand_id
1 'polypeptide(L)' 'MLLDGGRVRAEGAPGEVLREPLLAEVYRTPIDVLPHPRGGLVVRPRRAR' A
#
# COMPACT_ATOMS: atom_id res chain seq x y z
N MET A 1 -7.89 -7.71 -1.17
CA MET A 1 -8.58 -7.11 -0.01
C MET A 1 -7.57 -6.57 0.98
N LEU A 2 -7.78 -5.36 1.50
CA LEU A 2 -7.00 -4.73 2.57
C LEU A 2 -7.90 -4.55 3.81
N LEU A 3 -7.39 -4.94 4.97
CA LEU A 3 -8.10 -4.88 6.24
C LEU A 3 -7.40 -3.89 7.19
N ASP A 4 -8.20 -3.20 8.00
CA ASP A 4 -7.73 -2.41 9.14
C ASP A 4 -8.77 -2.45 10.27
N GLY A 5 -8.32 -2.61 11.51
CA GLY A 5 -9.21 -2.65 12.68
C GLY A 5 -10.36 -3.66 12.60
N GLY A 6 -10.15 -4.80 11.94
CA GLY A 6 -11.19 -5.82 11.75
C GLY A 6 -12.26 -5.48 10.70
N ARG A 7 -12.03 -4.47 9.87
CA ARG A 7 -12.94 -4.05 8.79
C ARG A 7 -12.24 -4.08 7.44
N VAL A 8 -13.03 -4.30 6.38
CA VAL A 8 -12.55 -4.16 5.00
C VAL A 8 -12.37 -2.68 4.69
N ARG A 9 -11.15 -2.28 4.36
CA ARG A 9 -10.82 -0.89 3.99
C ARG A 9 -10.82 -0.68 2.48
N ALA A 10 -10.42 -1.69 1.72
CA ALA A 10 -10.51 -1.71 0.26
C ALA A 10 -10.52 -3.14 -0.28
N GLU A 11 -11.17 -3.34 -1.41
CA GLU A 11 -11.22 -4.61 -2.13
C GLU A 11 -11.17 -4.33 -3.63
N GLY A 12 -10.45 -5.17 -4.38
CA GLY A 12 -10.14 -4.94 -5.78
C GLY A 12 -8.78 -5.50 -6.18
N ALA A 13 -8.36 -5.16 -7.39
CA ALA A 13 -7.07 -5.54 -7.94
C ALA A 13 -5.91 -4.88 -7.16
N PRO A 14 -4.69 -5.45 -7.20
CA PRO A 14 -3.55 -4.89 -6.47
C PRO A 14 -3.28 -3.41 -6.75
N GLY A 15 -3.42 -2.95 -7.99
CA GLY A 15 -3.23 -1.54 -8.35
C GLY A 15 -4.30 -0.59 -7.79
N GLU A 16 -5.49 -1.10 -7.50
CA GLU A 16 -6.61 -0.32 -6.95
C GLU A 16 -6.52 -0.24 -5.41
N VAL A 17 -5.96 -1.28 -4.79
CA VAL A 17 -5.87 -1.43 -3.34
C VAL A 17 -4.53 -0.93 -2.78
N LEU A 18 -3.41 -1.26 -3.42
CA LEU A 18 -2.06 -0.92 -2.94
C LEU A 18 -1.66 0.48 -3.41
N ARG A 19 -2.29 1.52 -2.84
CA ARG A 19 -1.99 2.93 -3.14
C ARG A 19 -1.29 3.61 -1.96
N GLU A 20 -0.32 4.47 -2.26
CA GLU A 20 0.50 5.16 -1.23
C GLU A 20 -0.34 5.80 -0.11
N PRO A 21 -1.38 6.62 -0.38
CA PRO A 21 -2.12 7.28 0.70
C PRO A 21 -2.86 6.29 1.59
N LEU A 22 -3.42 5.23 0.99
CA LEU A 22 -4.20 4.22 1.71
C LEU A 22 -3.31 3.34 2.59
N LEU A 23 -2.15 2.92 2.08
CA LEU A 23 -1.20 2.14 2.86
C LEU A 23 -0.56 2.99 3.96
N ALA A 24 -0.32 4.28 3.73
CA ALA A 24 0.19 5.18 4.76
C ALA A 24 -0.81 5.39 5.91
N GLU A 25 -2.11 5.47 5.60
CA GLU A 25 -3.19 5.54 6.60
C GLU A 25 -3.24 4.25 7.45
N VAL A 26 -3.31 3.08 6.80
CA VAL A 26 -3.45 1.78 7.47
C VAL A 26 -2.21 1.43 8.30
N TYR A 27 -1.02 1.57 7.72
CA TYR A 27 0.24 1.22 8.40
C TYR A 27 0.81 2.37 9.24
N ARG A 28 0.16 3.53 9.26
CA ARG A 28 0.55 4.73 10.03
C ARG A 28 2.02 5.11 9.86
N THR A 29 2.54 4.89 8.66
CA THR A 29 3.95 5.05 8.30
C THR A 29 4.01 5.60 6.88
N PRO A 30 4.95 6.50 6.54
CA PRO A 30 5.16 6.91 5.15
C PRO A 30 5.53 5.72 4.26
N ILE A 31 4.76 5.48 3.19
CA ILE A 31 4.94 4.36 2.25
C ILE A 31 5.10 4.88 0.82
N ASP A 32 6.01 4.26 0.06
CA ASP A 32 6.10 4.39 -1.40
C ASP A 32 5.53 3.13 -2.08
N VAL A 33 4.81 3.30 -3.19
CA VAL A 33 4.34 2.21 -4.04
C VAL A 33 4.79 2.46 -5.47
N LEU A 34 5.69 1.62 -5.95
CA LEU A 34 6.36 1.80 -7.23
C LEU A 34 6.10 0.59 -8.16
N PRO A 35 6.00 0.79 -9.48
CA PRO A 35 5.95 -0.32 -10.42
C PRO A 35 7.27 -1.09 -10.40
N HIS A 36 7.20 -2.42 -10.41
CA HIS A 36 8.38 -3.27 -10.47
C HIS A 36 8.73 -3.59 -11.95
N PRO A 37 10.01 -3.52 -12.37
CA PRO A 37 10.40 -3.71 -13.78
C PRO A 37 10.02 -5.07 -14.38
N ARG A 38 9.89 -6.11 -13.54
CA ARG A 38 9.45 -7.46 -13.96
C ARG A 38 7.95 -7.71 -13.74
N GLY A 39 7.16 -6.65 -13.57
CA GLY A 39 5.75 -6.70 -13.23
C GLY A 39 5.49 -6.72 -11.72
N GLY A 40 4.29 -6.28 -11.35
CA GLY A 40 3.86 -6.11 -9.96
C GLY A 40 4.21 -4.74 -9.36
N LEU A 41 4.02 -4.63 -8.05
CA LEU A 41 4.26 -3.41 -7.27
C LEU A 41 5.30 -3.69 -6.17
N VAL A 42 6.19 -2.73 -5.95
CA VAL A 42 7.07 -2.69 -4.77
C VAL A 42 6.46 -1.74 -3.75
N VAL A 43 6.21 -2.25 -2.55
CA VAL A 43 5.75 -1.47 -1.39
C VAL A 43 6.91 -1.37 -0.41
N ARG A 44 7.29 -0.15 -0.03
CA ARG A 44 8.41 0.06 0.92
C ARG A 44 8.11 1.22 1.87
N PRO A 45 8.56 1.15 3.13
CA PRO A 45 8.54 2.32 4.00
C PRO A 45 9.54 3.36 3.51
N ARG A 46 9.11 4.62 3.51
CA ARG A 46 9.98 5.77 3.26
C ARG A 46 10.75 6.07 4.54
N ARG A 47 12.01 5.65 4.60
CA ARG A 47 12.87 5.93 5.75
C ARG A 47 13.35 7.38 5.66
N ALA A 48 13.10 8.16 6.71
CA ALA A 48 13.86 9.39 6.94
C ALA A 48 15.31 8.99 7.23
N ARG A 49 16.24 9.65 6.56
CA ARG A 49 17.68 9.37 6.65
C ARG A 49 18.23 9.72 8.03
#